data_AF-A0A835QH31-F1
#
_entry.id   AF-A0A835QH31-F1
#
_cell.length_a   1.000
_cell.length_b   1.000
_cell.length_c   1.000
_cell.angle_alpha   90.00
_cell.angle_beta   90.00
_cell.angle_gamma   90.00
#
_symmetry.space_group_name_H-M   'P 1'
#
loop_
_entity.id
_entity.type
_entity.pdbx_description
1 polymer ?
#
loop_
_entity_poly.entity_id
_entity_poly.type
_entity_poly.pdbx_seq_one_letter_code
_entity_poly.pdbx_strand_id
1 'polypeptide(L)'
;MSSFSVPSWPLGGGFAKGSIDLGGLEVRRVSSFAKVWSAGGGQPSCCRPHSRRLLPLGSVALATADTTFARALVVRSVSDEGGDVLAAPTDFTSSGRPPMEAATSGSPVAPSGYHAVGYVVTPSADKPSLESLRCVREDLTEQCEESKSELWSTTVPRPITVRSLVPSVRGPRAAGLPPGTFVVRTSSSGGPSVVRCLKNKGANLAAAMRTSPK
;
A
#
# COMPACT_ATOMS: atom_id res chain seq x y z
N MET A 1 51.78 15.62 -2.77
CA MET A 1 50.44 15.95 -2.23
C MET A 1 49.42 15.59 -3.30
N SER A 2 48.81 14.41 -3.21
CA SER A 2 47.85 13.94 -4.21
C SER A 2 46.45 14.46 -3.85
N SER A 3 45.92 15.35 -4.69
CA SER A 3 44.55 15.85 -4.59
C SER A 3 43.57 14.73 -4.98
N PHE A 4 42.81 14.22 -4.01
CA PHE A 4 41.67 13.36 -4.30
C PHE A 4 40.51 14.22 -4.79
N SER A 5 40.17 14.12 -6.07
CA SER A 5 38.92 14.62 -6.62
C SER A 5 37.78 13.76 -6.08
N VAL A 6 36.92 14.37 -5.26
CA VAL A 6 35.68 13.76 -4.79
C VAL A 6 34.79 13.51 -6.00
N PRO A 7 34.24 12.29 -6.20
CA PRO A 7 33.31 12.04 -7.29
C PRO A 7 32.06 12.91 -7.10
N SER A 8 31.65 13.61 -8.16
CA SER A 8 30.43 14.40 -8.16
C SER A 8 29.23 13.49 -7.91
N TRP A 9 28.55 13.69 -6.77
CA TRP A 9 27.28 13.05 -6.48
C TRP A 9 26.26 13.36 -7.58
N PRO A 10 25.47 12.39 -8.06
CA PRO A 10 24.38 12.69 -8.97
C PRO A 10 23.40 13.63 -8.27
N LEU A 11 22.94 14.67 -8.99
CA LEU A 11 21.93 15.61 -8.52
C LEU A 11 20.66 14.84 -8.13
N GLY A 12 20.53 14.52 -6.85
CA GLY A 12 19.47 13.70 -6.30
C GLY A 12 18.16 14.48 -6.22
N GLY A 13 17.40 14.52 -7.31
CA GLY A 13 16.11 15.24 -7.37
C GLY A 13 14.97 14.63 -6.53
N GLY A 14 15.14 13.42 -5.97
CA GLY A 14 14.08 12.69 -5.27
C GLY A 14 14.16 12.64 -3.74
N PHE A 15 15.36 12.64 -3.16
CA PHE A 15 15.55 12.25 -1.76
C PHE A 15 15.01 13.29 -0.75
N ALA A 16 14.99 14.58 -1.10
CA ALA A 16 14.54 15.66 -0.21
C ALA A 16 13.04 16.00 -0.32
N LYS A 17 12.34 15.54 -1.38
CA LYS A 17 10.95 15.95 -1.67
C LYS A 17 9.90 15.10 -0.93
N GLY A 18 10.30 13.97 -0.35
CA GLY A 18 9.39 13.01 0.29
C GLY A 18 8.45 12.30 -0.70
N SER A 19 8.79 12.33 -1.99
CA SER A 19 8.04 11.76 -3.11
C SER A 19 8.98 11.00 -4.06
N ILE A 20 8.50 9.91 -4.65
CA ILE A 20 9.23 9.14 -5.66
C ILE A 20 8.33 9.00 -6.88
N ASP A 21 8.87 9.24 -8.08
CA ASP A 21 8.20 8.91 -9.34
C ASP A 21 8.60 7.51 -9.78
N LEU A 22 7.61 6.63 -9.96
CA LEU A 22 7.81 5.25 -10.40
C LEU A 22 7.72 5.06 -11.91
N GLY A 23 7.65 6.15 -12.69
CA GLY A 23 7.47 6.14 -14.14
C GLY A 23 6.09 6.66 -14.55
N GLY A 24 5.73 7.85 -14.07
CA GLY A 24 4.43 8.49 -14.28
C GLY A 24 3.52 8.47 -13.05
N LEU A 25 3.89 7.72 -12.01
CA LEU A 25 3.16 7.59 -10.75
C LEU A 25 4.00 8.19 -9.62
N GLU A 26 3.64 9.38 -9.15
CA GLU A 26 4.27 9.95 -7.97
C GLU A 26 3.65 9.33 -6.71
N VAL A 27 4.51 8.66 -5.95
CA VAL A 27 4.19 8.05 -4.67
C VAL A 27 4.75 8.93 -3.55
N ARG A 28 3.93 9.22 -2.54
CA ARG A 28 4.30 10.01 -1.37
C ARG A 28 3.96 9.26 -0.08
N ARG A 29 4.86 9.38 0.90
CA ARG A 29 4.55 8.95 2.28
C ARG A 29 3.79 10.04 3.01
N VAL A 30 2.68 9.68 3.63
CA VAL A 30 1.91 10.52 4.54
C VAL A 30 1.89 9.94 5.95
N SER A 31 1.75 10.82 6.94
CA SER A 31 1.55 10.50 8.35
C SER A 31 0.17 10.98 8.86
N SER A 32 -0.70 11.43 7.95
CA SER A 32 -2.05 11.89 8.27
C SER A 32 -3.06 10.80 7.95
N PHE A 33 -3.84 10.43 8.95
CA PHE A 33 -4.75 9.29 8.89
C PHE A 33 -6.11 9.66 9.47
N ALA A 34 -7.16 9.09 8.90
CA ALA A 34 -8.46 8.99 9.53
C ALA A 34 -8.61 7.58 10.12
N LYS A 35 -8.85 7.48 11.43
CA LYS A 35 -9.16 6.21 12.08
C LYS A 35 -10.49 5.69 11.51
N VAL A 36 -10.48 4.45 11.03
CA VAL A 36 -11.69 3.78 10.53
C VAL A 36 -12.22 2.82 11.59
N TRP A 37 -11.33 2.01 12.16
CA TRP A 37 -11.72 0.96 13.10
C TRP A 37 -10.56 0.59 14.03
N SER A 38 -10.85 0.05 15.21
CA SER A 38 -9.87 -0.61 16.09
C SER A 38 -10.52 -1.72 16.89
N ALA A 39 -9.79 -2.80 17.20
CA ALA A 39 -10.33 -3.85 18.05
C ALA A 39 -10.61 -3.35 19.48
N GLY A 40 -11.46 -4.07 20.22
CA GLY A 40 -11.60 -3.88 21.66
C GLY A 40 -10.25 -4.09 22.35
N GLY A 41 -9.71 -3.05 22.96
CA GLY A 41 -8.32 -3.01 23.46
C GLY A 41 -7.35 -2.17 22.62
N GLY A 42 -7.81 -1.62 21.48
CA GLY A 42 -7.09 -0.65 20.66
C GLY A 42 -6.23 -1.24 19.52
N GLN A 43 -6.11 -2.56 19.40
CA GLN A 43 -5.20 -3.20 18.46
C GLN A 43 -5.82 -4.41 17.72
N PRO A 44 -5.72 -4.49 16.38
CA PRO A 44 -5.05 -3.55 15.49
C PRO A 44 -5.96 -2.36 15.23
N SER A 45 -5.36 -1.25 14.76
CA SER A 45 -6.13 -0.12 14.25
C SER A 45 -6.06 -0.07 12.73
N CYS A 46 -7.22 0.07 12.08
CA CYS A 46 -7.33 0.27 10.66
C CYS A 46 -7.56 1.76 10.38
N CYS A 47 -6.72 2.30 9.51
CA CYS A 47 -6.68 3.72 9.21
C CYS A 47 -6.73 3.95 7.70
N ARG A 48 -7.39 5.03 7.31
CA ARG A 48 -7.43 5.50 5.93
C ARG A 48 -6.45 6.66 5.79
N PRO A 49 -5.49 6.60 4.84
CA PRO A 49 -4.62 7.73 4.56
C PRO A 49 -5.44 8.93 4.09
N HIS A 50 -5.17 10.12 4.63
CA HIS A 50 -5.85 11.35 4.24
C HIS A 50 -4.88 12.31 3.56
N SER A 51 -5.28 12.83 2.39
CA SER A 51 -4.58 13.88 1.67
C SER A 51 -5.54 14.68 0.82
N ARG A 52 -5.28 15.99 0.64
CA ARG A 52 -6.14 16.89 -0.15
C ARG A 52 -6.01 16.70 -1.66
N ARG A 53 -4.83 16.29 -2.16
CA ARG A 53 -4.50 16.25 -3.60
C ARG A 53 -3.98 14.89 -4.06
N LEU A 54 -3.88 13.93 -3.15
CA LEU A 54 -3.31 12.62 -3.41
C LEU A 54 -4.34 11.55 -3.09
N LEU A 55 -4.33 10.49 -3.88
CA LEU A 55 -5.29 9.41 -3.85
C LEU A 55 -4.71 8.25 -3.03
N PRO A 56 -5.47 7.65 -2.11
CA PRO A 56 -5.00 6.49 -1.38
C PRO A 56 -4.98 5.25 -2.28
N LEU A 57 -4.02 4.34 -2.03
CA LEU A 57 -3.97 3.03 -2.67
C LEU A 57 -4.72 1.95 -1.87
N GLY A 58 -5.05 2.25 -0.62
CA GLY A 58 -5.72 1.33 0.30
C GLY A 58 -5.72 1.84 1.73
N SER A 59 -6.28 1.02 2.61
CA SER A 59 -6.24 1.22 4.07
C SER A 59 -4.98 0.60 4.65
N VAL A 60 -4.58 1.10 5.81
CA VAL A 60 -3.42 0.60 6.56
C VAL A 60 -3.89 -0.04 7.84
N ALA A 61 -3.35 -1.22 8.16
CA ALA A 61 -3.50 -1.85 9.46
C ALA A 61 -2.23 -1.61 10.27
N LEU A 62 -2.43 -1.17 11.51
CA LEU A 62 -1.37 -0.91 12.46
C LEU A 62 -1.52 -1.87 13.63
N ALA A 63 -0.42 -2.47 14.04
CA ALA A 63 -0.39 -3.33 15.23
C ALA A 63 -0.68 -2.55 16.53
N THR A 64 -0.65 -1.21 16.47
CA THR A 64 -0.88 -0.32 17.61
C THR A 64 -2.01 0.68 17.32
N ALA A 65 -2.66 1.17 18.38
CA ALA A 65 -3.58 2.30 18.32
C ALA A 65 -2.82 3.62 18.04
N ASP A 66 -1.54 3.68 18.40
CA ASP A 66 -0.70 4.85 18.21
C ASP A 66 -0.24 4.98 16.75
N THR A 67 -0.75 6.00 16.06
CA THR A 67 -0.41 6.28 14.67
C THR A 67 0.78 7.22 14.49
N THR A 68 1.46 7.63 15.56
CA THR A 68 2.52 8.67 15.54
C THR A 68 3.62 8.36 14.51
N PHE A 69 4.00 7.09 14.39
CA PHE A 69 5.03 6.63 13.45
C PHE A 69 4.47 5.90 12.22
N ALA A 70 3.15 5.81 12.09
CA ALA A 70 2.51 5.17 10.96
C ALA A 70 2.84 5.94 9.67
N ARG A 71 3.08 5.18 8.60
CA ARG A 71 3.31 5.73 7.25
C ARG A 71 2.40 5.00 6.28
N ALA A 72 1.71 5.76 5.43
CA ALA A 72 0.99 5.23 4.29
C ALA A 72 1.48 5.82 2.99
N LEU A 73 1.22 5.10 1.90
CA LEU A 73 1.44 5.58 0.56
C LEU A 73 0.15 6.19 0.00
N VAL A 74 0.30 7.38 -0.57
CA VAL A 74 -0.71 8.05 -1.39
C VAL A 74 -0.05 8.43 -2.71
N VAL A 75 -0.86 8.53 -3.76
CA VAL A 75 -0.36 8.66 -5.13
C VAL A 75 -1.05 9.77 -5.90
N ARG A 76 -0.42 10.20 -6.99
CA ARG A 76 -1.07 10.91 -8.08
C ARG A 76 -0.42 10.54 -9.40
N SER A 77 -1.18 10.67 -10.49
CA SER A 77 -0.61 10.67 -11.82
C SER A 77 0.23 11.93 -12.04
N VAL A 78 1.34 11.79 -12.77
CA VAL A 78 2.22 12.89 -13.19
C VAL A 78 2.40 12.92 -14.71
N SER A 79 1.96 11.88 -15.42
CA SER A 79 2.15 11.78 -16.87
C SER A 79 1.10 12.58 -17.66
N ASP A 80 1.59 13.38 -18.62
CA ASP A 80 0.78 13.95 -19.71
C ASP A 80 0.79 13.04 -20.96
N GLU A 81 1.77 12.14 -21.10
CA GLU A 81 1.89 11.24 -22.26
C GLU A 81 2.02 9.77 -21.79
N GLY A 82 1.09 8.92 -22.25
CA GLY A 82 1.08 7.49 -21.95
C GLY A 82 -0.19 6.93 -21.31
N GLY A 83 -1.31 7.66 -21.32
CA GLY A 83 -2.56 7.25 -20.71
C GLY A 83 -2.53 7.31 -19.17
N ASP A 84 -3.70 7.22 -18.53
CA ASP A 84 -3.78 7.30 -17.07
C ASP A 84 -3.03 6.11 -16.43
N VAL A 85 -2.24 6.38 -15.40
CA VAL A 85 -1.54 5.35 -14.60
C VAL A 85 -2.39 4.87 -13.43
N LEU A 86 -3.49 5.58 -13.16
CA LEU A 86 -4.46 5.28 -12.11
C LEU A 86 -5.83 5.05 -12.73
N ALA A 87 -6.60 4.15 -12.13
CA ALA A 87 -8.00 3.98 -12.50
C ALA A 87 -8.85 3.77 -11.24
N ALA A 88 -10.10 4.22 -11.28
CA ALA A 88 -11.07 3.82 -10.29
C ALA A 88 -11.34 2.30 -10.42
N PRO A 89 -11.53 1.58 -9.32
CA PRO A 89 -12.05 0.22 -9.39
C PRO A 89 -13.43 0.22 -10.06
N THR A 90 -13.74 -0.85 -10.78
CA THR A 90 -15.09 -1.03 -11.36
C THR A 90 -16.09 -1.49 -10.31
N ASP A 91 -15.59 -2.19 -9.29
CA ASP A 91 -16.40 -2.70 -8.20
C ASP A 91 -15.57 -3.07 -6.96
N PHE A 92 -16.22 -3.52 -5.89
CA PHE A 92 -15.56 -4.10 -4.72
C PHE A 92 -16.14 -5.47 -4.39
N THR A 93 -15.26 -6.46 -4.25
CA THR A 93 -15.61 -7.77 -3.72
C THR A 93 -15.54 -7.69 -2.20
N SER A 94 -16.69 -7.77 -1.53
CA SER A 94 -16.75 -7.87 -0.07
C SER A 94 -16.21 -9.22 0.37
N SER A 95 -15.28 -9.26 1.33
CA SER A 95 -14.80 -10.52 1.90
C SER A 95 -15.81 -11.21 2.84
N GLY A 96 -17.11 -10.88 2.78
CA GLY A 96 -18.15 -11.36 3.68
C GLY A 96 -18.24 -10.58 4.99
N ARG A 97 -18.81 -11.21 6.04
CA ARG A 97 -18.99 -10.65 7.40
C ARG A 97 -17.73 -9.91 7.88
N PRO A 98 -17.85 -8.84 8.68
CA PRO A 98 -16.71 -8.05 9.10
C PRO A 98 -15.68 -8.99 9.76
N PRO A 99 -14.42 -9.03 9.29
CA PRO A 99 -13.36 -9.76 10.00
C PRO A 99 -13.14 -9.20 11.42
N MET A 100 -13.78 -8.09 11.76
CA MET A 100 -13.50 -7.27 12.92
C MET A 100 -14.78 -6.72 13.56
N GLU A 101 -15.84 -7.56 13.66
CA GLU A 101 -17.17 -7.34 14.29
C GLU A 101 -17.97 -6.04 13.95
N ALA A 102 -17.35 -5.01 13.39
CA ALA A 102 -17.91 -3.70 13.08
C ALA A 102 -17.22 -3.01 11.89
N ALA A 103 -16.38 -3.73 11.13
CA ALA A 103 -15.74 -3.19 9.93
C ALA A 103 -15.62 -4.24 8.82
N THR A 104 -16.03 -3.90 7.61
CA THR A 104 -15.91 -4.78 6.44
C THR A 104 -14.65 -4.43 5.65
N SER A 105 -13.98 -5.46 5.13
CA SER A 105 -12.87 -5.29 4.18
C SER A 105 -13.31 -5.67 2.78
N GLY A 106 -12.94 -4.85 1.80
CA GLY A 106 -13.21 -5.10 0.38
C GLY A 106 -11.91 -5.10 -0.44
N SER A 107 -11.80 -6.05 -1.38
CA SER A 107 -10.81 -5.97 -2.45
C SER A 107 -11.41 -5.23 -3.65
N PRO A 108 -10.69 -4.25 -4.24
CA PRO A 108 -11.14 -3.62 -5.47
C PRO A 108 -11.08 -4.58 -6.64
N VAL A 109 -12.11 -4.55 -7.49
CA VAL A 109 -12.12 -5.16 -8.82
C VAL A 109 -11.47 -4.15 -9.76
N ALA A 110 -10.24 -4.44 -10.18
CA ALA A 110 -9.49 -3.56 -11.07
C ALA A 110 -10.02 -3.66 -12.51
N PRO A 111 -10.09 -2.54 -13.25
CA PRO A 111 -10.38 -2.58 -14.69
C PRO A 111 -9.24 -3.28 -15.46
N SER A 112 -9.53 -3.69 -16.70
CA SER A 112 -8.54 -4.34 -17.57
C SER A 112 -7.31 -3.46 -17.78
N GLY A 113 -6.11 -4.04 -17.69
CA GLY A 113 -4.83 -3.33 -17.74
C GLY A 113 -4.38 -2.70 -16.41
N TYR A 114 -5.14 -2.89 -15.33
CA TYR A 114 -4.83 -2.38 -13.99
C TYR A 114 -4.88 -3.49 -12.95
N HIS A 115 -4.21 -3.24 -11.82
CA HIS A 115 -4.21 -4.13 -10.68
C HIS A 115 -4.58 -3.40 -9.39
N ALA A 116 -5.23 -4.15 -8.49
CA ALA A 116 -5.48 -3.73 -7.13
C ALA A 116 -4.14 -3.61 -6.38
N VAL A 117 -3.96 -2.54 -5.61
CA VAL A 117 -2.72 -2.31 -4.83
C VAL A 117 -3.00 -2.24 -3.33
N GLY A 118 -4.26 -2.25 -2.90
CA GLY A 118 -4.61 -2.27 -1.50
C GLY A 118 -6.06 -2.65 -1.26
N TYR A 119 -6.34 -3.03 -0.01
CA TYR A 119 -7.70 -3.30 0.46
C TYR A 119 -8.29 -2.03 1.06
N VAL A 120 -9.62 -1.93 1.07
CA VAL A 120 -10.34 -0.87 1.77
C VAL A 120 -11.05 -1.45 2.99
N VAL A 121 -11.00 -0.72 4.10
CA VAL A 121 -11.81 -1.00 5.29
C VAL A 121 -12.87 0.09 5.41
N THR A 122 -14.10 -0.33 5.68
CA THR A 122 -15.22 0.57 5.99
C THR A 122 -15.81 0.22 7.36
N PRO A 123 -16.31 1.21 8.12
CA PRO A 123 -16.93 0.99 9.43
C PRO A 123 -18.40 0.53 9.32
N SER A 124 -18.93 0.42 8.09
CA SER A 124 -20.29 -0.08 7.83
C SER A 124 -20.23 -1.31 6.92
N ALA A 125 -21.37 -1.98 6.79
CA ALA A 125 -21.55 -3.09 5.84
C ALA A 125 -21.73 -2.59 4.39
N ASP A 126 -21.78 -1.27 4.19
CA ASP A 126 -22.00 -0.69 2.87
C ASP A 126 -20.77 -0.83 1.99
N LYS A 127 -21.02 -0.89 0.69
CA LYS A 127 -19.98 -0.95 -0.31
C LYS A 127 -19.12 0.32 -0.27
N PRO A 128 -17.79 0.22 -0.29
CA PRO A 128 -16.92 1.37 -0.41
C PRO A 128 -17.19 2.15 -1.70
N SER A 129 -17.05 3.48 -1.64
CA SER A 129 -17.09 4.33 -2.84
C SER A 129 -15.98 3.95 -3.82
N LEU A 130 -16.25 3.99 -5.13
CA LEU A 130 -15.23 3.80 -6.18
C LEU A 130 -14.13 4.88 -6.12
N GLU A 131 -14.43 6.02 -5.49
CA GLU A 131 -13.44 7.08 -5.23
C GLU A 131 -12.57 6.81 -3.99
N SER A 132 -12.85 5.73 -3.26
CA SER A 132 -12.17 5.44 -2.01
C SER A 132 -10.71 5.02 -2.19
N LEU A 133 -10.29 4.59 -3.38
CA LEU A 133 -8.89 4.31 -3.71
C LEU A 133 -8.69 4.33 -5.23
N ARG A 134 -7.47 4.04 -5.67
CA ARG A 134 -7.16 3.79 -7.08
C ARG A 134 -6.45 2.47 -7.29
N CYS A 135 -6.77 1.82 -8.40
CA CYS A 135 -5.98 0.75 -9.01
C CYS A 135 -4.82 1.38 -9.79
N VAL A 136 -3.73 0.62 -9.95
CA VAL A 136 -2.52 1.08 -10.65
C VAL A 136 -2.32 0.24 -11.89
N ARG A 137 -1.87 0.87 -12.98
CA ARG A 137 -1.62 0.21 -14.26
C ARG A 137 -0.63 -0.94 -14.10
N GLU A 138 -0.87 -2.04 -14.79
CA GLU A 138 -0.19 -3.32 -14.57
C GLU A 138 1.34 -3.23 -14.68
N ASP A 139 1.85 -2.37 -15.57
CA ASP A 139 3.27 -2.17 -15.84
C ASP A 139 4.04 -1.49 -14.68
N LEU A 140 3.32 -0.82 -13.78
CA LEU A 140 3.81 -0.20 -12.55
C LEU A 140 3.57 -1.07 -11.32
N THR A 141 3.27 -2.35 -11.52
CA THR A 141 3.02 -3.29 -10.42
C THR A 141 3.80 -4.61 -10.60
N GLU A 142 3.93 -5.36 -9.51
CA GLU A 142 4.52 -6.70 -9.50
C GLU A 142 3.82 -7.60 -8.46
N GLN A 143 4.16 -8.90 -8.47
CA GLN A 143 3.60 -9.85 -7.53
C GLN A 143 3.99 -9.50 -6.08
N CYS A 144 3.05 -9.68 -5.14
CA CYS A 144 3.34 -9.64 -3.71
C CYS A 144 3.36 -11.04 -3.11
N GLU A 145 4.07 -11.14 -2.00
CA GLU A 145 4.00 -12.19 -0.99
C GLU A 145 3.51 -11.64 0.34
N GLU A 146 2.94 -12.51 1.16
CA GLU A 146 2.62 -12.18 2.55
C GLU A 146 3.91 -12.13 3.37
N SER A 147 4.02 -11.10 4.20
CA SER A 147 5.07 -11.03 5.21
C SER A 147 4.98 -12.22 6.15
N LYS A 148 6.14 -12.78 6.53
CA LYS A 148 6.22 -13.84 7.53
C LYS A 148 5.72 -13.38 8.91
N SER A 149 5.86 -12.08 9.21
CA SER A 149 5.41 -11.50 10.46
C SER A 149 3.95 -11.05 10.37
N GLU A 150 3.19 -11.43 11.39
CA GLU A 150 1.81 -10.99 11.58
C GLU A 150 1.79 -9.56 12.11
N LEU A 151 0.89 -8.74 11.55
CA LEU A 151 0.56 -7.45 12.13
C LEU A 151 -0.35 -7.65 13.35
N TRP A 152 -1.26 -8.63 13.25
CA TRP A 152 -2.19 -8.99 14.29
C TRP A 152 -2.88 -10.32 13.96
N SER A 153 -3.34 -11.04 14.99
CA SER A 153 -4.23 -12.17 14.84
C SER A 153 -5.18 -12.31 16.04
N THR A 154 -6.31 -12.97 15.82
CA THR A 154 -7.23 -13.41 16.87
C THR A 154 -7.72 -14.82 16.57
N THR A 155 -8.09 -15.57 17.61
CA THR A 155 -8.76 -16.87 17.49
C THR A 155 -10.27 -16.78 17.77
N VAL A 156 -10.74 -15.67 18.35
CA VAL A 156 -12.12 -15.46 18.79
C VAL A 156 -12.71 -14.24 18.08
N PRO A 157 -13.96 -14.30 17.57
CA PRO A 157 -14.84 -15.47 17.54
C PRO A 157 -14.44 -16.54 16.51
N ARG A 158 -13.52 -16.22 15.59
CA ARG A 158 -12.93 -17.16 14.62
C ARG A 158 -11.45 -16.81 14.38
N PRO A 159 -10.63 -17.75 13.86
CA PRO A 159 -9.25 -17.47 13.48
C PRO A 159 -9.15 -16.46 12.35
N ILE A 160 -8.50 -15.33 12.64
CA ILE A 160 -8.23 -14.26 11.69
C ILE A 160 -6.77 -13.84 11.85
N THR A 161 -6.09 -13.66 10.72
CA THR A 161 -4.72 -13.18 10.69
C THR A 161 -4.57 -12.03 9.72
N VAL A 162 -3.90 -10.98 10.16
CA VAL A 162 -3.61 -9.78 9.37
C VAL A 162 -2.12 -9.71 9.12
N ARG A 163 -1.72 -9.63 7.85
CA ARG A 163 -0.31 -9.56 7.44
C ARG A 163 -0.08 -8.41 6.47
N SER A 164 1.12 -7.84 6.49
CA SER A 164 1.54 -6.92 5.45
C SER A 164 1.89 -7.67 4.17
N LEU A 165 1.88 -6.95 3.05
CA LEU A 165 2.36 -7.46 1.77
C LEU A 165 3.73 -6.87 1.44
N VAL A 166 4.60 -7.71 0.89
CA VAL A 166 5.94 -7.37 0.46
C VAL A 166 6.13 -7.83 -0.99
N PRO A 167 6.99 -7.19 -1.80
CA PRO A 167 7.22 -7.63 -3.19
C PRO A 167 7.62 -9.11 -3.25
N SER A 168 7.46 -9.83 -4.36
CA SER A 168 8.03 -11.19 -4.47
C SER A 168 9.50 -11.13 -4.85
N VAL A 169 9.88 -10.19 -5.71
CA VAL A 169 11.28 -10.04 -6.16
C VAL A 169 12.11 -9.37 -5.06
N ARG A 170 13.30 -9.93 -4.81
CA ARG A 170 14.26 -9.48 -3.78
C ARG A 170 15.64 -9.29 -4.38
N GLY A 171 16.44 -8.45 -3.74
CA GLY A 171 17.85 -8.26 -4.07
C GLY A 171 18.20 -6.82 -4.45
N PRO A 172 19.49 -6.56 -4.75
CA PRO A 172 20.01 -5.19 -4.96
C PRO A 172 19.40 -4.45 -6.14
N ARG A 173 18.81 -5.20 -7.10
CA ARG A 173 18.15 -4.67 -8.30
C ARG A 173 16.63 -4.84 -8.27
N ALA A 174 16.07 -5.29 -7.14
CA ALA A 174 14.61 -5.40 -7.01
C ALA A 174 13.99 -4.00 -7.07
N ALA A 175 13.00 -3.85 -7.94
CA ALA A 175 12.31 -2.58 -8.17
C ALA A 175 11.00 -2.45 -7.37
N GLY A 176 10.60 -3.51 -6.68
CA GLY A 176 9.34 -3.59 -5.96
C GLY A 176 9.33 -2.72 -4.70
N LEU A 177 8.21 -2.04 -4.49
CA LEU A 177 7.89 -1.37 -3.23
C LEU A 177 6.67 -2.03 -2.59
N PRO A 178 6.68 -2.24 -1.26
CA PRO A 178 5.50 -2.67 -0.54
C PRO A 178 4.33 -1.71 -0.79
N PRO A 179 3.10 -2.20 -0.99
CA PRO A 179 1.94 -1.35 -1.26
C PRO A 179 1.52 -0.50 -0.05
N GLY A 180 2.02 -0.81 1.15
CA GLY A 180 1.60 -0.15 2.39
C GLY A 180 0.20 -0.55 2.86
N THR A 181 -0.35 -1.63 2.32
CA THR A 181 -1.61 -2.26 2.76
C THR A 181 -1.33 -3.56 3.54
N PHE A 182 -2.41 -4.21 3.95
CA PHE A 182 -2.42 -5.53 4.55
C PHE A 182 -3.33 -6.48 3.77
N VAL A 183 -3.26 -7.76 4.10
CA VAL A 183 -4.23 -8.79 3.74
C VAL A 183 -4.83 -9.38 5.01
N VAL A 184 -6.11 -9.72 4.95
CA VAL A 184 -6.82 -10.43 6.02
C VAL A 184 -7.03 -11.87 5.58
N ARG A 185 -6.58 -12.81 6.41
CA ARG A 185 -6.78 -14.24 6.23
C ARG A 185 -7.75 -14.77 7.27
N THR A 186 -8.69 -15.59 6.84
CA THR A 186 -9.65 -16.35 7.62
C THR A 186 -9.52 -17.83 7.25
N SER A 187 -10.16 -18.73 8.00
CA SER A 187 -10.17 -20.17 7.68
C SER A 187 -10.73 -20.50 6.29
N SER A 188 -11.52 -19.61 5.69
CA SER A 188 -12.11 -19.77 4.35
C SER A 188 -11.37 -19.00 3.25
N SER A 189 -10.38 -18.17 3.58
CA SER A 189 -9.65 -17.39 2.57
C SER A 189 -8.45 -18.17 2.00
N GLY A 190 -8.70 -18.97 0.97
CA GLY A 190 -7.65 -19.63 0.18
C GLY A 190 -7.13 -18.76 -0.97
N GLY A 191 -5.96 -19.11 -1.51
CA GLY A 191 -5.43 -18.55 -2.76
C GLY A 191 -4.52 -17.31 -2.61
N PRO A 192 -3.88 -16.87 -3.71
CA PRO A 192 -2.99 -15.70 -3.69
C PRO A 192 -3.78 -14.40 -3.51
N SER A 193 -3.13 -13.39 -2.92
CA SER A 193 -3.73 -12.05 -2.82
C SER A 193 -3.93 -11.46 -4.22
N VAL A 194 -5.10 -10.86 -4.47
CA VAL A 194 -5.38 -10.09 -5.70
C VAL A 194 -4.63 -8.76 -5.73
N VAL A 195 -4.09 -8.34 -4.59
CA VAL A 195 -3.29 -7.12 -4.46
C VAL A 195 -1.87 -7.35 -4.97
N ARG A 196 -1.39 -6.41 -5.76
CA ARG A 196 -0.04 -6.32 -6.30
C ARG A 196 0.78 -5.26 -5.55
N CYS A 197 2.09 -5.40 -5.67
CA CYS A 197 3.07 -4.50 -5.09
C CYS A 197 3.40 -3.44 -6.13
N LEU A 198 3.86 -2.27 -5.71
CA LEU A 198 4.27 -1.22 -6.64
C LEU A 198 5.61 -1.60 -7.27
N LYS A 199 5.85 -1.22 -8.52
CA LYS A 199 7.09 -1.48 -9.23
C LYS A 199 7.66 -0.18 -9.77
N ASN A 200 8.92 0.09 -9.45
CA ASN A 200 9.64 1.22 -10.00
C ASN A 200 10.11 0.93 -11.44
N LYS A 201 9.65 1.70 -12.43
CA LYS A 201 10.20 1.66 -13.80
C LYS A 201 11.43 2.54 -14.00
N GLY A 202 11.70 3.47 -13.09
CA GLY A 202 12.83 4.38 -13.18
C GLY A 202 14.17 3.65 -13.13
N ALA A 203 15.03 3.91 -14.13
CA ALA A 203 16.40 3.37 -14.19
C ALA A 203 17.33 3.88 -13.06
N ASN A 204 16.87 4.80 -12.22
CA ASN A 204 17.63 5.32 -11.08
C ASN A 204 17.30 4.54 -9.79
N LEU A 205 18.11 3.51 -9.52
CA LEU A 205 18.16 2.76 -8.25
C LEU A 205 18.37 3.67 -7.02
N ALA A 206 18.74 4.93 -7.21
CA ALA A 206 18.83 5.95 -6.16
C ALA A 206 17.46 6.37 -5.59
N ALA A 207 16.33 5.90 -6.13
CA ALA A 207 14.99 6.18 -5.60
C ALA A 207 14.51 5.13 -4.56
N ALA A 208 15.38 4.21 -4.11
CA ALA A 208 15.03 3.22 -3.12
C ALA A 208 14.71 3.88 -1.76
N MET A 209 13.45 3.81 -1.35
CA MET A 209 13.02 4.23 -0.03
C MET A 209 13.62 3.27 1.00
N ARG A 210 14.70 3.67 1.68
CA ARG A 210 15.27 2.90 2.78
C ARG A 210 14.17 2.65 3.82
N THR A 211 13.82 1.39 4.05
CA THR A 211 13.14 0.98 5.28
C THR A 211 14.19 1.01 6.37
N SER A 212 13.98 1.80 7.42
CA SER A 212 14.91 1.84 8.55
C SER A 212 15.18 0.42 9.06
N PRO A 213 16.43 0.07 9.39
CA PRO A 213 16.69 -1.12 10.19
C PRO A 213 16.02 -0.94 11.55
N LYS A 214 15.51 -2.04 12.10
CA LYS A 214 15.08 -2.15 13.50
C LYS A 214 16.23 -1.83 14.44
#